data_AF-A0A7K5NHM7-F1
#
_entry.id   AF-A0A7K5NHM7-F1
#
_cell.length_a   1.000
_cell.length_b   1.000
_cell.length_c   1.000
_cell.angle_alpha   90.00
_cell.angle_beta   90.00
_cell.angle_gamma   90.00
#
_symmetry.space_group_name_H-M   'P 1'
#
loop_
_entity.id
_entity.type
_entity.pdbx_description
1 polymer ?
#
loop_
_entity_poly.entity_id
_entity_poly.type
_entity_poly.pdbx_seq_one_letter_code
_entity_poly.pdbx_strand_id
1 'polypeptide(L)'
;FSVKVYVKLNHNSPRILCLTNHLRNLELIDPKFQWNAPGGGLSSENSSVEISPTGTLILRNFKLSGVYTCSIFYKLTAMQPYKNLSIKYLIYAYSDPKAYYEFTARYHAAPCNNYYNAYFERTLIQILNKLVDELSCEVTLIKAECHHVKMQRGGLQNEIFFTFSVASLDREKHNRLCQESACDAFHRLNKAKHLIERFFKQQVEVSRKSSEPLPEIYYIEGTLQMVQIDRCYPGYGINALIHPDCPQCC
;
A
#
# COMPACT_ATOMS: atom_id res chain seq x y z
N PHE A 1 16.91 -4.73 26.30
CA PHE A 1 16.54 -3.86 25.16
C PHE A 1 16.50 -4.71 23.90
N SER A 2 15.48 -4.54 23.06
CA SER A 2 15.36 -5.25 21.79
C SER A 2 15.54 -4.26 20.64
N VAL A 3 16.32 -4.62 19.64
CA VAL A 3 16.52 -3.79 18.44
C VAL A 3 15.43 -4.12 17.43
N LYS A 4 14.69 -3.12 16.95
CA LYS A 4 13.69 -3.30 15.90
C LYS A 4 14.38 -3.25 14.54
N VAL A 5 14.02 -4.16 13.64
CA VAL A 5 14.51 -4.19 12.26
C VAL A 5 13.30 -4.38 11.35
N TYR A 6 13.22 -3.57 10.30
CA TYR A 6 12.13 -3.63 9.32
C TYR A 6 12.68 -4.20 8.02
N VAL A 7 11.98 -5.20 7.49
CA VAL A 7 12.39 -5.88 6.26
C VAL A 7 11.18 -6.01 5.35
N LYS A 8 11.32 -5.50 4.12
CA LYS A 8 10.26 -5.59 3.11
C LYS A 8 10.04 -7.05 2.74
N LEU A 9 8.78 -7.46 2.63
CA LEU A 9 8.41 -8.81 2.22
C LEU A 9 9.08 -9.19 0.90
N ASN A 10 9.55 -10.43 0.84
CA ASN A 10 10.26 -11.02 -0.29
C ASN A 10 11.57 -10.32 -0.69
N HIS A 11 12.08 -9.39 0.12
CA HIS A 11 13.37 -8.75 -0.08
C HIS A 11 14.41 -9.31 0.88
N ASN A 12 15.67 -8.94 0.65
CA ASN A 12 16.75 -9.24 1.59
C ASN A 12 16.71 -8.27 2.77
N SER A 13 17.02 -8.76 3.97
CA SER A 13 17.20 -7.90 5.14
C SER A 13 18.41 -6.98 4.96
N PRO A 14 18.46 -5.85 5.70
CA PRO A 14 19.73 -5.17 5.90
C PRO A 14 20.72 -6.11 6.60
N ARG A 15 21.99 -5.69 6.65
CA ARG A 15 23.04 -6.42 7.37
C ARG A 15 22.80 -6.29 8.88
N ILE A 16 22.37 -7.38 9.52
CA ILE A 16 22.09 -7.40 10.96
C ILE A 16 23.32 -7.92 11.69
N LEU A 17 23.87 -7.12 12.59
CA LEU A 17 25.16 -7.42 13.22
C LEU A 17 24.97 -8.10 14.57
N CYS A 18 25.77 -9.12 14.84
CA CYS A 18 25.80 -9.78 16.15
C CYS A 18 26.78 -9.10 17.13
N LEU A 19 26.79 -7.78 17.19
CA LEU A 19 27.72 -7.00 18.01
C LEU A 19 27.04 -5.74 18.52
N THR A 20 27.46 -5.28 19.70
CA THR A 20 27.12 -3.94 20.20
C THR A 20 28.12 -2.92 19.65
N ASN A 21 27.75 -1.63 19.66
CA ASN A 21 28.66 -0.55 19.28
C ASN A 21 29.97 -0.57 20.09
N HIS A 22 29.92 -0.99 21.36
CA HIS A 22 31.10 -1.14 22.20
C HIS A 22 32.03 -2.27 21.69
N LEU A 23 31.48 -3.48 21.49
CA LEU A 23 32.29 -4.63 21.05
C LEU A 23 32.82 -4.46 19.62
N ARG A 24 32.14 -3.69 18.76
CA ARG A 24 32.61 -3.39 17.40
C ARG A 24 34.01 -2.75 17.39
N ASN A 25 34.33 -1.96 18.41
CA ASN A 25 35.59 -1.22 18.49
C ASN A 25 36.66 -1.94 19.33
N LEU A 26 36.40 -3.18 19.74
CA LEU A 26 37.33 -4.00 20.51
C LEU A 26 37.83 -5.17 19.68
N GLU A 27 39.08 -5.56 19.92
CA GLU A 27 39.62 -6.82 19.41
C GLU A 27 39.06 -7.99 20.23
N LEU A 28 38.49 -8.97 19.54
CA LEU A 28 37.88 -10.15 20.13
C LEU A 28 38.67 -11.39 19.69
N ILE A 29 39.08 -12.21 20.66
CA ILE A 29 39.78 -13.47 20.41
C ILE A 29 38.76 -14.60 20.30
N ASP A 30 38.91 -15.43 19.25
CA ASP A 30 38.09 -16.60 18.92
C ASP A 30 36.56 -16.37 19.00
N PRO A 31 36.01 -15.32 18.36
CA PRO A 31 34.58 -15.04 18.45
C PRO A 31 33.76 -16.12 17.74
N LYS A 32 32.75 -16.65 18.44
CA LYS A 32 31.77 -17.60 17.91
C LYS A 32 30.39 -16.96 17.94
N PHE A 33 29.70 -16.99 16.80
CA PHE A 33 28.39 -16.38 16.63
C PHE A 33 27.34 -17.46 16.42
N GLN A 34 26.22 -17.35 17.14
CA GLN A 34 25.09 -18.25 17.02
C GLN A 34 23.80 -17.47 16.88
N TRP A 35 23.04 -17.76 15.82
CA TRP A 35 21.75 -17.14 15.54
C TRP A 35 20.60 -18.12 15.75
N ASN A 36 19.51 -17.65 16.37
CA ASN A 36 18.24 -18.37 16.45
C ASN A 36 17.10 -17.48 15.94
N ALA A 37 16.23 -18.07 15.13
CA ALA A 37 14.98 -17.51 14.64
C ALA A 37 13.80 -17.93 15.54
N PRO A 38 12.58 -17.39 15.32
CA PRO A 38 11.39 -17.81 16.05
C PRO A 38 11.11 -19.32 15.99
N GLY A 39 11.49 -19.97 14.88
CA GLY A 39 11.35 -21.41 14.66
C GLY A 39 12.51 -22.28 15.14
N GLY A 40 13.54 -21.72 15.79
CA GLY A 40 14.71 -22.45 16.26
C GLY A 40 16.04 -21.97 15.66
N GLY A 41 17.08 -22.82 15.70
CA GLY A 41 18.42 -22.47 15.23
C GLY A 41 18.47 -22.12 13.75
N LEU A 42 19.26 -21.11 13.39
CA LEU A 42 19.53 -20.75 12.00
C LEU A 42 20.85 -21.37 11.53
N SER A 43 20.82 -22.07 10.40
CA SER A 43 22.01 -22.58 9.71
C SER A 43 22.13 -21.95 8.33
N SER A 44 23.38 -21.69 7.90
CA SER A 44 23.69 -21.18 6.56
C SER A 44 23.51 -22.24 5.46
N GLU A 45 23.17 -23.48 5.82
CA GLU A 45 22.84 -24.55 4.87
C GLU A 45 21.51 -24.28 4.14
N ASN A 46 20.65 -23.43 4.70
CA ASN A 46 19.42 -22.98 4.07
C ASN A 46 19.68 -21.78 3.15
N SER A 47 19.26 -21.88 1.88
CA SER A 47 19.43 -20.82 0.87
C SER A 47 18.75 -19.47 1.21
N SER A 48 17.87 -19.45 2.21
CA SER A 48 17.18 -18.25 2.70
C SER A 48 17.97 -17.47 3.75
N VAL A 49 19.12 -17.98 4.20
CA VAL A 49 19.89 -17.39 5.31
C VAL A 49 21.37 -17.34 4.96
N GLU A 50 21.97 -16.18 5.16
CA GLU A 50 23.41 -15.99 5.00
C GLU A 50 23.99 -15.44 6.31
N ILE A 51 24.98 -16.15 6.85
CA ILE A 51 25.71 -15.73 8.04
C ILE A 51 27.18 -15.61 7.66
N SER A 52 27.70 -14.38 7.68
CA SER A 52 29.12 -14.14 7.41
C SER A 52 30.02 -14.65 8.56
N PRO A 53 31.33 -14.85 8.34
CA PRO A 53 32.28 -15.20 9.40
C PRO A 53 32.33 -14.21 10.58
N THR A 54 31.95 -12.94 10.34
CA THR A 54 31.84 -11.90 11.38
C THR A 54 30.53 -11.96 12.19
N GLY A 55 29.69 -12.97 11.96
CA GLY A 55 28.39 -13.11 12.60
C GLY A 55 27.30 -12.19 12.04
N THR A 56 27.56 -11.45 10.96
CA THR A 56 26.52 -10.67 10.26
C THR A 56 25.48 -11.60 9.63
N LEU A 57 24.20 -11.37 9.91
CA LEU A 57 23.05 -12.08 9.35
C LEU A 57 22.42 -11.28 8.20
N ILE A 58 22.13 -11.97 7.09
CA ILE A 58 21.28 -11.51 6.00
C ILE A 58 20.20 -12.58 5.78
N LEU A 59 18.93 -12.19 5.91
CA LEU A 59 17.78 -13.03 5.60
C LEU A 59 17.35 -12.74 4.17
N ARG A 60 17.37 -13.76 3.31
CA ARG A 60 16.99 -13.66 1.89
C ARG A 60 15.52 -13.98 1.73
N ASN A 61 14.83 -13.26 0.84
CA ASN A 61 13.41 -13.45 0.55
C ASN A 61 12.56 -13.52 1.83
N PHE A 62 12.70 -12.50 2.69
CA PHE A 62 12.18 -12.52 4.05
C PHE A 62 10.65 -12.54 4.12
N LYS A 63 10.12 -13.37 5.02
CA LYS A 63 8.67 -13.58 5.22
C LYS A 63 8.25 -13.73 6.68
N LEU A 64 9.17 -14.06 7.58
CA LEU A 64 8.84 -14.49 8.94
C LEU A 64 9.21 -13.41 9.96
N SER A 65 8.22 -12.59 10.35
CA SER A 65 8.37 -11.68 11.48
C SER A 65 8.62 -12.44 12.79
N GLY A 66 9.35 -11.83 13.72
CA GLY A 66 9.43 -12.30 15.08
C GLY A 66 10.74 -11.96 15.79
N VAL A 67 10.99 -12.70 16.86
CA VAL A 67 12.18 -12.57 17.68
C VAL A 67 13.32 -13.37 17.07
N TYR A 68 14.40 -12.67 16.73
CA TYR A 68 15.67 -13.27 16.36
C TYR A 68 16.67 -12.98 17.47
N THR A 69 17.45 -13.97 17.87
CA THR A 69 18.47 -13.80 18.90
C THR A 69 19.83 -14.12 18.32
N CYS A 70 20.81 -13.29 18.65
CA CYS A 70 22.19 -13.63 18.41
C CYS A 70 22.96 -13.75 19.72
N SER A 71 23.73 -14.81 19.86
CA SER A 71 24.66 -15.01 20.96
C SER A 71 26.07 -14.99 20.43
N ILE A 72 26.93 -14.19 21.05
CA ILE A 72 28.36 -14.14 20.77
C ILE A 72 29.14 -14.66 21.97
N PHE A 73 30.04 -15.61 21.72
CA PHE A 73 31.01 -16.12 22.68
C PHE A 73 32.41 -15.64 22.28
N TYR A 74 33.12 -14.97 23.17
CA TYR A 74 34.42 -14.36 22.84
C TYR A 74 35.34 -14.25 24.06
N LYS A 75 36.63 -14.01 23.82
CA LYS A 75 37.61 -13.61 24.86
C LYS A 75 38.17 -12.21 24.55
N LEU A 76 38.49 -11.44 25.58
CA LEU A 76 39.21 -10.16 25.42
C LEU A 76 40.73 -10.33 25.53
N THR A 77 41.19 -11.40 26.14
CA THR A 77 42.61 -11.73 26.31
C THR A 77 42.74 -13.25 26.36
N ALA A 78 43.85 -13.82 25.88
CA ALA A 78 44.02 -15.27 25.75
C ALA A 78 43.78 -16.06 27.05
N MET A 79 44.14 -15.48 28.20
CA MET A 79 44.02 -16.09 29.54
C MET A 79 42.63 -15.94 30.18
N GLN A 80 41.76 -15.09 29.63
CA GLN A 80 40.42 -14.89 30.19
C GLN A 80 39.44 -16.00 29.77
N PRO A 81 38.43 -16.31 30.61
CA PRO A 81 37.35 -17.19 30.22
C PRO A 81 36.49 -16.56 29.11
N TYR A 82 35.75 -17.40 28.39
CA TYR A 82 34.79 -16.92 27.40
C TYR A 82 33.69 -16.08 28.07
N LYS A 83 33.43 -14.92 27.49
CA LYS A 83 32.27 -14.08 27.77
C LYS A 83 31.17 -14.41 26.77
N ASN A 84 29.92 -14.33 27.22
CA ASN A 84 28.74 -14.48 26.37
C ASN A 84 27.93 -13.19 26.40
N LEU A 85 27.51 -12.72 25.22
CA LEU A 85 26.51 -11.66 25.08
C LEU A 85 25.40 -12.14 24.15
N SER A 86 24.15 -11.96 24.58
CA SER A 86 22.99 -12.23 23.74
C SER A 86 22.24 -10.93 23.40
N ILE A 87 21.94 -10.74 22.13
CA ILE A 87 21.23 -9.58 21.58
C ILE A 87 19.91 -10.06 20.98
N LYS A 88 18.81 -9.38 21.35
CA LYS A 88 17.47 -9.68 20.86
C LYS A 88 17.06 -8.67 19.78
N TYR A 89 16.66 -9.19 18.63
CA TYR A 89 16.12 -8.47 17.49
C TYR A 89 14.63 -8.77 17.34
N LEU A 90 13.82 -7.72 17.16
CA LEU A 90 12.43 -7.83 16.72
C LEU A 90 12.41 -7.47 15.25
N ILE A 91 12.37 -8.47 14.39
CA ILE A 91 12.36 -8.28 12.94
C ILE A 91 10.91 -8.30 12.47
N TYR A 92 10.47 -7.22 11.84
CA TYR A 92 9.13 -7.05 11.29
C TYR A 92 9.18 -7.14 9.77
N ALA A 93 8.37 -8.04 9.21
CA ALA A 93 8.05 -8.05 7.80
C ALA A 93 7.04 -6.93 7.54
N TYR A 94 7.31 -6.17 6.49
CA TYR A 94 6.46 -5.04 6.11
C TYR A 94 6.20 -5.08 4.59
N SER A 95 5.09 -4.48 4.16
CA SER A 95 4.73 -4.26 2.77
C SER A 95 4.34 -2.81 2.54
N ASP A 96 4.55 -2.31 1.33
CA ASP A 96 4.04 -0.99 0.98
C ASP A 96 2.51 -1.09 0.84
N PRO A 97 1.75 -0.11 1.36
CA PRO A 97 0.31 -0.09 1.18
C PRO A 97 -0.05 -0.01 -0.30
N LYS A 98 -1.19 -0.62 -0.66
CA LYS A 98 -1.79 -0.42 -1.97
C LYS A 98 -2.62 0.85 -1.94
N ALA A 99 -2.17 1.86 -2.69
CA ALA A 99 -2.90 3.10 -2.87
C ALA A 99 -4.04 2.91 -3.90
N TYR A 100 -5.19 3.49 -3.61
CA TYR A 100 -6.27 3.71 -4.57
C TYR A 100 -6.88 5.08 -4.35
N TYR A 101 -7.58 5.61 -5.36
CA TYR A 101 -8.38 6.82 -5.19
C TYR A 101 -9.84 6.45 -5.01
N GLU A 102 -10.46 7.01 -3.99
CA GLU A 102 -11.91 7.01 -3.84
C GLU A 102 -12.46 8.33 -4.37
N PHE A 103 -13.47 8.24 -5.22
CA PHE A 103 -14.17 9.38 -5.80
C PHE A 103 -15.60 9.38 -5.31
N THR A 104 -16.10 10.56 -4.94
CA THR A 104 -17.52 10.78 -4.69
C THR A 104 -18.05 11.84 -5.65
N ALA A 105 -19.19 11.60 -6.29
CA ALA A 105 -19.83 12.55 -7.19
C ALA A 105 -21.34 12.52 -7.01
N ARG A 106 -22.00 13.68 -7.16
CA ARG A 106 -23.45 13.79 -7.10
C ARG A 106 -24.03 14.06 -8.48
N TYR A 107 -25.15 13.41 -8.75
CA TYR A 107 -25.95 13.59 -9.95
C TYR A 107 -27.37 13.96 -9.56
N HIS A 108 -28.01 14.84 -10.32
CA HIS A 108 -29.47 14.87 -10.35
C HIS A 108 -29.98 13.53 -10.89
N ALA A 109 -31.12 13.08 -10.39
CA ALA A 109 -31.64 11.76 -10.66
C ALA A 109 -33.11 11.78 -11.07
N ALA A 110 -33.50 10.73 -11.79
CA ALA A 110 -34.91 10.35 -11.91
C ALA A 110 -35.46 9.97 -10.51
N PRO A 111 -36.78 9.85 -10.32
CA PRO A 111 -37.35 9.34 -9.07
C PRO A 111 -36.63 8.08 -8.57
N CYS A 112 -36.30 8.00 -7.28
CA CYS A 112 -35.36 6.98 -6.78
C CYS A 112 -35.77 5.52 -7.07
N ASN A 113 -37.08 5.26 -7.20
CA ASN A 113 -37.62 3.94 -7.55
C ASN A 113 -37.58 3.63 -9.05
N ASN A 114 -37.02 4.52 -9.88
CA ASN A 114 -36.98 4.40 -11.33
C ASN A 114 -35.77 3.55 -11.77
N TYR A 115 -36.01 2.64 -12.71
CA TYR A 115 -35.00 1.73 -13.24
C TYR A 115 -33.89 2.45 -14.02
N TYR A 116 -34.16 3.65 -14.56
CA TYR A 116 -33.16 4.46 -15.28
C TYR A 116 -31.93 4.77 -14.42
N ASN A 117 -32.09 4.91 -13.09
CA ASN A 117 -30.99 5.18 -12.17
C ASN A 117 -29.98 4.02 -12.14
N ALA A 118 -30.48 2.77 -12.07
CA ALA A 118 -29.65 1.57 -12.09
C ALA A 118 -28.99 1.34 -13.47
N TYR A 119 -29.68 1.70 -14.55
CA TYR A 119 -29.10 1.67 -15.89
C TYR A 119 -27.97 2.69 -16.04
N PHE A 120 -28.18 3.91 -15.55
CA PHE A 120 -27.18 4.98 -15.56
C PHE A 120 -25.95 4.60 -14.72
N GLU A 121 -26.13 4.03 -13.53
CA GLU A 121 -25.03 3.52 -12.69
C GLU A 121 -24.11 2.57 -13.46
N ARG A 122 -24.68 1.55 -14.10
CA ARG A 122 -23.90 0.57 -14.89
C ARG A 122 -23.17 1.24 -16.05
N THR A 123 -23.85 2.15 -16.74
CA THR A 123 -23.31 2.87 -17.90
C THR A 123 -22.15 3.78 -17.48
N LEU A 124 -22.31 4.51 -16.37
CA LEU A 124 -21.27 5.38 -15.81
C LEU A 124 -20.02 4.57 -15.46
N ILE A 125 -20.16 3.45 -14.76
CA ILE A 125 -19.03 2.59 -14.38
C ILE A 125 -18.36 1.96 -15.61
N GLN A 126 -19.12 1.57 -16.64
CA GLN A 126 -18.55 1.08 -17.91
C GLN A 126 -17.73 2.17 -18.63
N ILE A 127 -18.23 3.40 -18.68
CA ILE A 127 -17.51 4.54 -19.28
C ILE A 127 -16.23 4.82 -18.48
N LEU A 128 -16.31 4.88 -17.16
CA LEU A 128 -15.16 5.13 -16.29
C LEU A 128 -14.10 4.02 -16.39
N ASN A 129 -14.51 2.75 -16.45
CA ASN A 129 -13.57 1.65 -16.70
C ASN A 129 -12.89 1.78 -18.06
N LYS A 130 -13.65 2.07 -19.13
CA LYS A 130 -13.09 2.28 -20.47
C LYS A 130 -12.10 3.45 -20.50
N LEU A 131 -12.32 4.50 -19.71
CA LEU A 131 -11.41 5.65 -19.61
C LEU A 131 -10.05 5.28 -19.00
N VAL A 132 -10.00 4.29 -18.12
CA VAL A 132 -8.76 3.93 -17.38
C VAL A 132 -8.15 2.59 -17.81
N ASP A 133 -8.81 1.85 -18.70
CA ASP A 133 -8.41 0.52 -19.19
C ASP A 133 -7.00 0.51 -19.78
N GLU A 134 -6.66 1.50 -20.60
CA GLU A 134 -5.32 1.65 -21.20
C GLU A 134 -4.20 1.83 -20.16
N LEU A 135 -4.55 2.28 -18.96
CA LEU A 135 -3.62 2.45 -17.83
C LEU A 135 -3.51 1.19 -16.98
N SER A 136 -4.27 0.13 -17.32
CA SER A 136 -4.42 -1.07 -16.49
C SER A 136 -4.80 -0.71 -15.05
N CYS A 137 -5.76 0.21 -14.93
CA CYS A 137 -6.48 0.51 -13.70
C CYS A 137 -7.90 -0.05 -13.79
N GLU A 138 -8.52 -0.27 -12.65
CA GLU A 138 -9.89 -0.76 -12.54
C GLU A 138 -10.73 0.22 -11.74
N VAL A 139 -11.97 0.43 -12.18
CA VAL A 139 -12.98 1.19 -11.45
C VAL A 139 -13.99 0.24 -10.81
N THR A 140 -14.09 0.30 -9.50
CA THR A 140 -15.05 -0.51 -8.72
C THR A 140 -16.05 0.40 -8.04
N LEU A 141 -17.35 0.18 -8.30
CA LEU A 141 -18.41 0.86 -7.57
C LEU A 141 -18.40 0.40 -6.10
N ILE A 142 -18.33 1.37 -5.18
CA ILE A 142 -18.44 1.11 -3.74
C ILE A 142 -19.89 1.30 -3.31
N LYS A 143 -20.51 2.40 -3.75
CA LYS A 143 -21.85 2.79 -3.31
C LYS A 143 -22.53 3.66 -4.35
N ALA A 144 -23.83 3.44 -4.54
CA ALA A 144 -24.71 4.33 -5.28
C ALA A 144 -26.01 4.48 -4.49
N GLU A 145 -26.30 5.66 -3.97
CA GLU A 145 -27.48 5.91 -3.15
C GLU A 145 -28.31 7.07 -3.69
N CYS A 146 -29.60 6.82 -3.91
CA CYS A 146 -30.54 7.86 -4.29
C CYS A 146 -31.22 8.45 -3.06
N HIS A 147 -31.25 9.78 -2.98
CA HIS A 147 -31.84 10.52 -1.89
C HIS A 147 -32.78 11.63 -2.38
N HIS A 148 -33.80 11.92 -1.58
CA HIS A 148 -34.64 13.10 -1.74
C HIS A 148 -34.02 14.27 -0.98
N VAL A 149 -33.45 15.22 -1.71
CA VAL A 149 -32.73 16.37 -1.15
C VAL A 149 -33.62 17.60 -1.18
N LYS A 150 -33.82 18.22 -0.01
CA LYS A 150 -34.47 19.54 0.08
C LYS A 150 -33.45 20.62 -0.26
N MET A 151 -33.67 21.29 -1.39
CA MET A 151 -32.88 22.42 -1.82
C MET A 151 -33.22 23.66 -1.00
N GLN A 152 -32.22 24.52 -0.76
CA GLN A 152 -32.41 25.74 0.05
C GLN A 152 -33.49 26.68 -0.54
N ARG A 153 -33.62 26.73 -1.86
CA ARG A 153 -34.58 27.59 -2.59
C ARG A 153 -35.28 26.89 -3.77
N GLY A 154 -35.13 25.57 -3.91
CA GLY A 154 -35.48 24.83 -5.14
C GLY A 154 -36.43 23.65 -4.95
N GLY A 155 -37.13 23.56 -3.81
CA GLY A 155 -38.01 22.44 -3.51
C GLY A 155 -37.28 21.14 -3.19
N LEU A 156 -37.95 20.01 -3.39
CA LEU A 156 -37.39 18.66 -3.25
C LEU A 156 -36.88 18.17 -4.60
N GLN A 157 -35.68 17.60 -4.63
CA GLN A 157 -35.10 17.00 -5.84
C GLN A 157 -34.52 15.63 -5.51
N ASN A 158 -34.45 14.74 -6.50
CA ASN A 158 -33.78 13.47 -6.35
C ASN A 158 -32.32 13.62 -6.78
N GLU A 159 -31.42 13.09 -5.97
CA GLU A 159 -30.00 13.05 -6.30
C GLU A 159 -29.43 11.67 -6.02
N ILE A 160 -28.47 11.23 -6.84
CA ILE A 160 -27.70 10.02 -6.60
C ILE A 160 -26.28 10.39 -6.19
N PHE A 161 -25.83 9.77 -5.12
CA PHE A 161 -24.49 9.88 -4.56
C PHE A 161 -23.71 8.64 -5.00
N PHE A 162 -22.78 8.83 -5.93
CA PHE A 162 -21.87 7.79 -6.37
C PHE A 162 -20.59 7.84 -5.56
N THR A 163 -20.16 6.68 -5.07
CA THR A 163 -18.83 6.45 -4.51
C THR A 163 -18.20 5.28 -5.26
N PHE A 164 -17.03 5.49 -5.84
CA PHE A 164 -16.30 4.44 -6.54
C PHE A 164 -14.80 4.56 -6.27
N SER A 165 -14.11 3.43 -6.35
CA SER A 165 -12.65 3.39 -6.22
C SER A 165 -12.00 3.18 -7.57
N VAL A 166 -10.77 3.67 -7.69
CA VAL A 166 -9.88 3.44 -8.82
C VAL A 166 -8.58 2.91 -8.28
N ALA A 167 -8.22 1.70 -8.67
CA ALA A 167 -6.99 1.04 -8.24
C ALA A 167 -6.14 0.66 -9.45
N SER A 168 -4.81 0.66 -9.28
CA SER A 168 -3.92 0.09 -10.29
C SER A 168 -3.95 -1.43 -10.20
N LEU A 169 -4.07 -2.10 -11.34
CA LEU A 169 -3.88 -3.55 -11.42
C LEU A 169 -2.38 -3.87 -11.37
N ASP A 170 -2.02 -4.84 -10.54
CA ASP A 170 -0.68 -5.41 -10.50
C ASP A 170 -0.49 -6.24 -11.77
N ARG A 171 0.45 -5.84 -12.63
CA ARG A 171 0.92 -6.69 -13.73
C ARG A 171 1.87 -7.75 -13.20
N GLU A 172 1.41 -8.60 -12.29
CA GLU A 172 2.17 -9.79 -11.93
C GLU A 172 2.16 -10.75 -13.13
N LYS A 173 3.35 -10.98 -13.72
CA LYS A 173 3.67 -11.98 -14.78
C LYS A 173 3.72 -11.49 -16.23
N HIS A 174 4.28 -10.32 -16.51
CA HIS A 174 5.06 -10.20 -17.75
C HIS A 174 6.48 -9.74 -17.44
N ASN A 175 7.39 -10.72 -17.36
CA ASN A 175 8.82 -10.53 -17.59
C ASN A 175 8.98 -9.78 -18.92
N ARG A 176 9.16 -8.46 -18.86
CA ARG A 176 9.85 -7.64 -19.87
C ARG A 176 9.98 -6.21 -19.32
N LEU A 177 11.21 -5.85 -18.97
CA LEU A 177 11.81 -4.53 -19.22
C LEU A 177 10.86 -3.33 -19.05
N CYS A 178 10.27 -3.16 -17.86
CA CYS A 178 9.65 -1.89 -17.49
C CYS A 178 10.70 -1.01 -16.82
N GLN A 179 11.46 -0.25 -17.61
CA GLN A 179 12.40 0.77 -17.12
C GLN A 179 11.80 2.19 -17.16
N GLU A 180 10.52 2.34 -17.49
CA GLU A 180 9.87 3.65 -17.69
C GLU A 180 8.81 3.95 -16.62
N SER A 181 8.61 5.25 -16.34
CA SER A 181 7.55 5.79 -15.47
C SER A 181 6.14 5.35 -15.86
N ALA A 182 5.94 4.86 -17.09
CA ALA A 182 4.69 4.34 -17.59
C ALA A 182 4.23 3.04 -16.90
N CYS A 183 5.13 2.27 -16.26
CA CYS A 183 4.78 1.04 -15.56
C CYS A 183 4.53 1.23 -14.06
N ASP A 184 4.96 2.37 -13.51
CA ASP A 184 4.76 2.68 -12.10
C ASP A 184 3.26 2.76 -11.79
N ALA A 185 2.81 1.95 -10.82
CA ALA A 185 1.42 1.90 -10.40
C ALA A 185 0.93 3.27 -9.91
N PHE A 186 1.80 4.03 -9.22
CA PHE A 186 1.48 5.36 -8.73
C PHE A 186 1.30 6.36 -9.89
N HIS A 187 2.21 6.37 -10.87
CA HIS A 187 2.08 7.19 -12.06
C HIS A 187 0.82 6.86 -12.88
N ARG A 188 0.53 5.58 -13.11
CA ARG A 188 -0.69 5.12 -13.81
C ARG A 188 -1.95 5.55 -13.08
N LEU A 189 -1.98 5.37 -11.76
CA LEU A 189 -3.10 5.77 -10.90
C LEU A 189 -3.33 7.29 -10.92
N ASN A 190 -2.27 8.10 -10.89
CA ASN A 190 -2.39 9.56 -11.01
C ASN A 190 -2.91 9.99 -12.38
N LYS A 191 -2.48 9.31 -13.46
CA LYS A 191 -3.03 9.57 -14.80
C LYS A 191 -4.50 9.19 -14.89
N ALA A 192 -4.91 8.06 -14.30
CA ALA A 192 -6.31 7.64 -14.22
C ALA A 192 -7.17 8.67 -13.48
N LYS A 193 -6.66 9.18 -12.34
CA LYS A 193 -7.26 10.30 -11.62
C LYS A 193 -7.53 11.50 -12.52
N HIS A 194 -6.53 11.96 -13.28
CA HIS A 194 -6.69 13.12 -14.15
C HIS A 194 -7.68 12.89 -15.30
N LEU A 195 -7.74 11.68 -15.86
CA LEU A 195 -8.73 11.33 -16.88
C LEU A 195 -10.15 11.40 -16.33
N ILE A 196 -10.37 10.91 -15.12
CA ILE A 196 -11.67 10.95 -14.45
C ILE A 196 -12.07 12.39 -14.09
N GLU A 197 -11.16 13.17 -13.51
CA GLU A 197 -11.39 14.60 -13.25
C GLU A 197 -11.79 15.34 -14.54
N ARG A 198 -11.10 15.05 -15.65
CA ARG A 198 -11.39 15.64 -16.96
C ARG A 198 -12.76 15.21 -17.48
N PHE A 199 -13.13 13.95 -17.34
CA PHE A 199 -14.44 13.42 -17.74
C PHE A 199 -15.59 14.18 -17.06
N PHE A 200 -15.51 14.39 -15.74
CA PHE A 200 -16.54 15.16 -15.02
C PHE A 200 -16.58 16.64 -15.43
N LYS A 201 -15.42 17.27 -15.64
CA LYS A 201 -15.35 18.66 -16.16
C LYS A 201 -15.98 18.77 -17.54
N GLN A 202 -15.70 17.82 -18.42
CA GLN A 202 -16.23 17.80 -19.80
C GLN A 202 -17.76 17.65 -19.83
N GLN A 203 -18.36 16.88 -18.92
CA GLN A 203 -19.83 16.80 -18.83
C GLN A 203 -20.47 18.18 -18.63
N VAL A 204 -19.88 19.02 -17.78
CA VAL A 204 -20.36 20.39 -17.53
C VAL A 204 -20.15 21.28 -18.76
N GLU A 205 -18.98 21.20 -19.41
CA GLU A 205 -18.67 22.01 -20.60
C GLU A 205 -19.62 21.70 -21.77
N VAL A 206 -19.91 20.41 -22.01
CA VAL A 206 -20.85 19.97 -23.05
C VAL A 206 -22.26 20.43 -22.71
N SER A 207 -22.68 20.27 -21.46
CA SER A 207 -23.99 20.71 -20.98
C SER A 207 -24.20 22.22 -21.15
N ARG A 208 -23.18 23.05 -20.83
CA ARG A 208 -23.25 24.52 -21.00
C ARG A 208 -23.30 24.99 -22.45
N LYS A 209 -22.70 24.22 -23.37
CA LYS A 209 -22.67 24.55 -24.81
C LYS A 209 -23.90 24.01 -25.56
N SER A 210 -24.63 23.09 -24.96
CA SER A 210 -25.81 22.50 -25.58
C SER A 210 -26.99 23.48 -25.54
N SER A 211 -27.68 23.60 -26.67
CA SER A 211 -28.99 24.26 -26.75
C SER A 211 -30.15 23.35 -26.36
N GLU A 212 -29.88 22.07 -26.09
CA GLU A 212 -30.88 21.09 -25.65
C GLU A 212 -31.19 21.22 -24.15
N PRO A 213 -32.41 20.86 -23.71
CA PRO A 213 -32.73 20.80 -22.30
C PRO A 213 -31.82 19.79 -21.58
N LEU A 214 -31.52 20.08 -20.31
CA LEU A 214 -30.73 19.16 -19.48
C LEU A 214 -31.42 17.79 -19.41
N PRO A 215 -30.65 16.69 -19.53
CA PRO A 215 -31.21 15.35 -19.37
C PRO A 215 -31.72 15.17 -17.93
N GLU A 216 -32.59 14.17 -17.71
CA GLU A 216 -33.15 13.90 -16.38
C GLU A 216 -32.07 13.55 -15.34
N ILE A 217 -31.00 12.88 -15.80
CA ILE A 217 -29.83 12.54 -14.97
C ILE A 217 -28.62 13.30 -15.49
N TYR A 218 -28.06 14.19 -14.66
CA TYR A 218 -26.89 15.00 -15.02
C TYR A 218 -26.02 15.31 -13.80
N TYR A 219 -24.73 15.50 -14.06
CA TYR A 219 -23.72 15.74 -13.03
C TYR A 219 -23.92 17.11 -12.37
N ILE A 220 -23.81 17.15 -11.04
CA ILE A 220 -23.85 18.40 -10.27
C ILE A 220 -22.43 18.96 -10.18
N GLU A 221 -22.18 20.06 -10.88
CA GLU A 221 -20.87 20.71 -10.92
C GLU A 221 -20.34 21.01 -9.51
N GLY A 222 -19.05 20.73 -9.28
CA GLY A 222 -18.37 21.03 -8.02
C GLY A 222 -18.56 19.97 -6.93
N THR A 223 -19.30 18.89 -7.21
CA THR A 223 -19.54 17.82 -6.23
C THR A 223 -18.54 16.65 -6.31
N LEU A 224 -17.63 16.67 -7.29
CA LEU A 224 -16.58 15.65 -7.38
C LEU A 224 -15.57 15.87 -6.26
N GLN A 225 -15.52 14.95 -5.32
CA GLN A 225 -14.48 14.88 -4.30
C GLN A 225 -13.64 13.63 -4.53
N MET A 226 -12.39 13.68 -4.07
CA MET A 226 -11.45 12.60 -4.25
C MET A 226 -10.52 12.52 -3.07
N VAL A 227 -10.28 11.31 -2.59
CA VAL A 227 -9.37 11.01 -1.49
C VAL A 227 -8.46 9.86 -1.89
N GLN A 228 -7.16 9.99 -1.64
CA GLN A 228 -6.24 8.85 -1.76
C GLN A 228 -6.35 8.03 -0.48
N ILE A 229 -6.52 6.71 -0.64
CA ILE A 229 -6.60 5.78 0.47
C ILE A 229 -5.50 4.74 0.31
N ASP A 230 -4.69 4.59 1.36
CA ASP A 230 -3.65 3.59 1.45
C ASP A 230 -4.19 2.37 2.22
N ARG A 231 -4.19 1.21 1.56
CA ARG A 231 -4.78 -0.02 2.11
C ARG A 231 -3.73 -1.11 2.29
N CYS A 232 -3.68 -1.64 3.50
CA CYS A 232 -2.91 -2.84 3.82
C CYS A 232 -3.66 -4.12 3.43
N TYR A 233 -2.90 -5.21 3.23
CA TYR A 233 -3.47 -6.54 3.15
C TYR A 233 -4.21 -6.89 4.45
N PRO A 234 -5.29 -7.68 4.39
CA PRO A 234 -5.97 -8.17 5.60
C PRO A 234 -4.98 -8.80 6.58
N GLY A 235 -5.03 -8.39 7.85
CA GLY A 235 -4.10 -8.82 8.90
C GLY A 235 -2.88 -7.91 9.09
N TYR A 236 -2.66 -6.95 8.19
CA TYR A 236 -1.63 -5.91 8.31
C TYR A 236 -2.29 -4.54 8.57
N GLY A 237 -1.55 -3.61 9.17
CA GLY A 237 -2.06 -2.28 9.47
C GLY A 237 -0.94 -1.29 9.76
N ILE A 238 -1.18 -0.03 9.38
CA ILE A 238 -0.24 1.07 9.63
C ILE A 238 -0.33 1.47 11.11
N ASN A 239 0.81 1.53 11.79
CA ASN A 239 0.89 2.01 13.16
C ASN A 239 2.18 2.79 13.43
N ALA A 240 2.12 4.11 13.20
CA ALA A 240 3.25 5.01 13.37
C ALA A 240 3.76 5.10 14.82
N LEU A 241 2.91 4.83 15.83
CA LEU A 241 3.32 4.86 17.24
C LEU A 241 4.16 3.64 17.61
N ILE A 242 3.76 2.45 17.15
CA ILE A 242 4.50 1.21 17.40
C ILE A 242 5.72 1.12 16.48
N HIS A 243 5.62 1.64 15.26
CA HIS A 243 6.64 1.55 14.22
C HIS A 243 7.04 2.93 13.66
N PRO A 244 7.76 3.75 14.45
CA PRO A 244 8.14 5.11 14.04
C PRO A 244 9.12 5.14 12.86
N ASP A 245 9.91 4.09 12.67
CA ASP A 245 10.89 4.00 11.57
C ASP A 245 10.27 3.62 10.22
N CYS A 246 8.98 3.25 10.19
CA CYS A 246 8.22 2.87 8.99
C CYS A 246 6.75 3.31 9.15
N PRO A 247 6.47 4.61 9.30
CA PRO A 247 5.17 5.10 9.78
C PRO A 247 4.03 4.96 8.75
N GLN A 248 4.35 4.66 7.50
CA GLN A 248 3.39 4.46 6.40
C GLN A 248 3.36 3.00 5.91
N CYS A 249 4.04 2.10 6.62
CA CYS A 249 4.20 0.72 6.19
C CYS A 249 3.07 -0.14 6.75
N CYS A 250 2.56 -1.02 5.89
CA CYS A 250 1.92 -2.26 6.28
C CYS A 250 3.02 -3.31 6.49
#